data_AF-A0A9Q6EMU2-F1
#
_entry.id   AF-A0A9Q6EMU2-F1
#
_cell.length_a   1.000
_cell.length_b   1.000
_cell.length_c   1.000
_cell.angle_alpha   90.00
_cell.angle_beta   90.00
_cell.angle_gamma   90.00
#
_symmetry.space_group_name_H-M   'P 1'
#
loop_
_entity.id
_entity.type
_entity.pdbx_description
1 polymer ?
#
loop_
_entity_poly.entity_id
_entity_poly.type
_entity_poly.pdbx_seq_one_letter_code
_entity_poly.pdbx_strand_id
1 'polypeptide(L)' 'LSELVVEVASLIAEINQHPEYEEIEKKGYESNASVGDAYQAMVDLNYEICQTEKKVNDEQV' A
#
# COMPACT_ATOMS: atom_id res chain seq x y z
N LEU A 1 11.30 -0.45 7.98
CA LEU A 1 10.09 -0.16 7.18
C LEU A 1 9.29 0.85 7.97
N SER A 2 8.83 1.95 7.34
CA SER A 2 7.98 2.94 8.03
C SER A 2 6.74 2.27 8.63
N GLU A 3 6.37 2.59 9.86
CA GLU A 3 5.18 2.07 10.55
C GLU A 3 3.91 2.25 9.70
N LEU A 4 3.83 3.37 8.96
CA LEU A 4 2.75 3.67 8.04
C LEU A 4 2.62 2.63 6.91
N VAL A 5 3.73 2.13 6.36
CA VAL A 5 3.71 1.13 5.28
C VAL A 5 3.13 -0.19 5.80
N VAL A 6 3.45 -0.55 7.04
CA VAL A 6 2.95 -1.78 7.67
C VAL A 6 1.46 -1.68 7.98
N GLU A 7 1.02 -0.52 8.49
CA GLU A 7 -0.39 -0.26 8.77
C GLU A 7 -1.24 -0.30 7.50
N VAL A 8 -0.80 0.38 6.43
CA VAL A 8 -1.50 0.40 5.14
C VAL A 8 -1.56 -1.00 4.52
N ALA A 9 -0.47 -1.77 4.57
CA ALA A 9 -0.46 -3.14 4.09
C ALA A 9 -1.47 -4.03 4.84
N SER A 10 -1.63 -3.83 6.14
CA SER A 10 -2.59 -4.58 6.96
C SER A 10 -4.03 -4.24 6.60
N LEU A 11 -4.35 -2.94 6.44
CA LEU A 11 -5.67 -2.48 6.03
C LEU A 11 -6.05 -2.99 4.62
N ILE A 12 -5.12 -2.98 3.67
CA ILE A 12 -5.34 -3.53 2.33
C ILE A 12 -5.66 -5.03 2.40
N ALA A 13 -4.96 -5.77 3.26
CA ALA A 13 -5.23 -7.20 3.46
C ALA A 13 -6.62 -7.43 4.08
N GLU A 14 -7.00 -6.64 5.09
CA GLU A 14 -8.33 -6.72 5.71
C GLU A 14 -9.45 -6.45 4.72
N ILE A 15 -9.32 -5.42 3.88
CA ILE A 15 -10.32 -5.10 2.85
C ILE A 15 -10.44 -6.24 1.84
N ASN A 16 -9.33 -6.75 1.31
CA ASN A 16 -9.33 -7.81 0.31
C ASN A 16 -9.91 -9.14 0.84
N GLN A 17 -9.79 -9.40 2.14
CA GLN A 17 -10.32 -10.60 2.78
C GLN A 17 -11.78 -10.42 3.25
N HIS A 18 -12.33 -9.21 3.16
CA HIS A 18 -13.69 -8.94 3.61
C HIS A 18 -14.71 -9.53 2.61
N PRO A 19 -15.71 -10.31 3.07
CA PRO A 19 -16.67 -10.97 2.19
C PRO A 19 -17.49 -9.98 1.35
N GLU A 20 -17.77 -8.80 1.90
CA GLU A 20 -18.50 -7.75 1.16
C GLU A 20 -17.67 -7.14 0.03
N TYR A 21 -16.33 -7.15 0.11
CA TYR A 21 -15.47 -6.63 -0.95
C TYR A 21 -15.60 -7.48 -2.22
N GLU A 22 -15.61 -8.81 -2.07
CA GLU A 22 -15.86 -9.74 -3.19
C GLU A 22 -17.26 -9.53 -3.80
N GLU A 23 -18.27 -9.22 -2.98
CA GLU A 23 -19.60 -8.90 -3.49
C GLU A 23 -19.63 -7.59 -4.28
N ILE A 24 -18.92 -6.57 -3.82
CA ILE A 24 -18.82 -5.26 -4.48
C ILE A 24 -18.14 -5.42 -5.85
N GLU A 25 -17.04 -6.18 -5.93
CA GLU A 25 -16.38 -6.49 -7.21
C GLU A 25 -17.30 -7.27 -8.15
N LYS A 26 -17.99 -8.30 -7.67
CA LYS A 26 -18.93 -9.10 -8.49
C LYS A 26 -20.12 -8.30 -9.01
N LYS A 27 -20.56 -7.28 -8.26
CA LYS A 27 -21.65 -6.38 -8.66
C LYS A 27 -21.20 -5.31 -9.67
N GLY A 28 -19.89 -5.25 -9.98
CA GLY A 28 -19.34 -4.34 -10.98
C GLY A 28 -19.33 -2.88 -10.52
N TYR A 29 -19.20 -2.64 -9.22
CA TYR A 29 -19.06 -1.28 -8.71
C TYR A 29 -17.68 -0.72 -9.07
N GLU A 30 -17.65 0.30 -9.94
CA GLU A 30 -16.40 0.96 -10.33
C GLU A 30 -16.14 2.17 -9.46
N SER A 31 -15.19 2.04 -8.53
CA SER A 31 -14.64 3.16 -7.78
C SER A 31 -13.60 3.91 -8.63
N ASN A 32 -13.46 5.22 -8.43
CA ASN A 32 -12.40 6.03 -9.06
C ASN A 32 -10.98 5.59 -8.64
N ALA A 33 -10.87 4.84 -7.56
CA ALA A 33 -9.63 4.24 -7.07
C ALA A 33 -9.93 2.85 -6.48
N SER A 34 -9.11 1.88 -6.86
CA SER A 34 -9.16 0.49 -6.41
C SER A 34 -8.26 0.25 -5.20
N VAL A 35 -8.45 -0.90 -4.54
CA VAL A 35 -7.52 -1.39 -3.52
C VAL A 35 -6.13 -1.67 -4.13
N GLY A 36 -6.07 -2.02 -5.41
CA GLY A 36 -4.82 -2.15 -6.16
C GLY A 36 -4.05 -0.84 -6.28
N ASP A 37 -4.75 0.28 -6.48
CA ASP A 37 -4.12 1.61 -6.53
C ASP A 37 -3.51 1.99 -5.17
N ALA A 38 -4.22 1.66 -4.08
CA ALA A 38 -3.70 1.84 -2.73
C ALA A 38 -2.45 0.98 -2.47
N TYR A 39 -2.43 -0.27 -2.96
CA TYR A 39 -1.28 -1.15 -2.87
C TYR A 39 -0.07 -0.59 -3.63
N GLN A 40 -0.27 -0.12 -4.87
CA GLN A 40 0.80 0.47 -5.67
C GLN A 40 1.38 1.71 -5.00
N ALA A 41 0.54 2.62 -4.50
CA ALA A 41 0.99 3.81 -3.78
C ALA A 41 1.81 3.47 -2.53
N MET A 42 1.46 2.41 -1.81
CA MET A 42 2.19 1.91 -0.65
C MET A 42 3.56 1.33 -1.03
N VAL A 43 3.65 0.58 -2.14
CA VAL A 43 4.91 0.07 -2.68
C VAL A 43 5.84 1.23 -3.08
N ASP A 44 5.30 2.24 -3.77
CA ASP A 44 6.06 3.41 -4.21
C ASP A 44 6.59 4.22 -3.01
N LEU A 45 5.74 4.44 -2.00
CA LEU A 45 6.13 5.09 -0.75
C LEU A 45 7.25 4.32 -0.05
N ASN A 46 7.12 2.99 0.06
CA ASN A 46 8.15 2.17 0.67
C ASN A 46 9.48 2.23 -0.09
N TYR A 47 9.43 2.24 -1.42
CA TYR A 47 10.61 2.41 -2.26
C TYR A 47 11.33 3.73 -1.97
N GLU A 48 10.59 4.85 -1.95
CA GLU A 48 11.15 6.18 -1.67
C GLU A 48 11.77 6.28 -0.26
N ILE A 49 11.13 5.68 0.75
CA ILE A 49 11.68 5.58 2.11
C ILE A 49 13.02 4.84 2.09
N CYS A 50 13.06 3.65 1.47
CA CYS A 50 14.28 2.85 1.41
C CYS A 50 15.41 3.54 0.64
N GLN A 51 15.10 4.29 -0.41
CA GLN A 51 16.11 5.05 -1.16
C GLN A 51 16.64 6.24 -0.36
N THR A 52 15.79 6.91 0.40
CA THR A 52 16.18 8.02 1.28
C THR A 52 17.09 7.52 2.41
N GLU A 53 16.72 6.43 3.07
CA GLU A 53 17.54 5.81 4.13
C GLU A 53 18.94 5.39 3.62
N LYS A 54 19.03 4.86 2.39
CA LYS A 54 20.32 4.53 1.76
C LYS A 54 21.19 5.76 1.54
N LYS A 55 20.63 6.83 0.95
CA LYS A 55 21.38 8.08 0.71
C LYS A 55 21.90 8.71 2.00
N VAL A 56 21.08 8.74 3.06
CA VAL A 56 21.48 9.26 4.37
C VAL A 56 22.64 8.46 4.96
N ASN A 57 22.62 7.13 4.82
CA ASN A 57 23.71 6.28 5.29
C ASN A 57 24.99 6.44 4.45
N ASP A 58 24.87 6.58 3.13
CA ASP A 58 26.02 6.77 2.23
C ASP A 58 26.70 8.15 2.40
N GLU A 59 25.97 9.18 2.82
CA GLU A 59 26.51 10.53 3.10
C GLU A 59 27.20 10.65 4.48
N GLN A 60 27.02 9.66 5.36
CA GLN A 60 27.62 9.62 6.71
C GLN A 60 28.92 8.78 6.78
N VAL A 61 29.39 8.19 5.66
CA VAL A 61 30.63 7.39 5.54
C VAL A 61 31.75 8.17 4.86
#